data_AF-A0A150UN63-F1
#
_entry.id   AF-A0A150UN63-F1
#
_cell.length_a   1.000
_cell.length_b   1.000
_cell.length_c   1.000
_cell.angle_alpha   90.00
_cell.angle_beta   90.00
_cell.angle_gamma   90.00
#
_symmetry.space_group_name_H-M   'P 1'
#
loop_
_entity.id
_entity.type
_entity.pdbx_description
1 polymer ?
#
loop_
_entity_poly.entity_id
_entity_poly.type
_entity_poly.pdbx_seq_one_letter_code
_entity_poly.pdbx_strand_id
1 'polypeptide(L)'
;MGLNTVFSYLFWDQLEPVSGTWTGSQPENDVSHYFRLAQDEGLNVLVRPGPYVCGEHDFGGFPAWLSEVPGLMVKGYNEPFLNAFKSYISRLACDLKELQITNGGPILMVQVENEYGSFGGNHQYVGALRDILRENFDVPLYTNHDDVS
;
A
#
# COMPACT_ATOMS: atom_id res chain seq x y z
N MET A 1 27.47 1.30 4.10
CA MET A 1 26.48 2.08 4.87
C MET A 1 25.86 1.16 5.90
N GLY A 2 25.58 1.63 7.13
CA GLY A 2 25.01 0.82 8.23
C GLY A 2 23.48 0.89 8.31
N LEU A 3 22.80 0.89 7.16
CA LEU A 3 21.35 0.88 7.10
C LEU A 3 20.84 -0.51 7.48
N ASN A 4 19.75 -0.56 8.26
CA ASN A 4 19.14 -1.81 8.74
C ASN A 4 17.71 -2.01 8.21
N THR A 5 17.18 -1.05 7.45
CA THR A 5 15.78 -1.00 7.03
C THR A 5 15.65 -0.30 5.68
N VAL A 6 14.80 -0.83 4.80
CA VAL A 6 14.39 -0.22 3.53
C VAL A 6 12.92 0.20 3.58
N PHE A 7 12.62 1.35 2.97
CA PHE A 7 11.26 1.83 2.78
C PHE A 7 10.88 1.56 1.33
N SER A 8 9.78 0.86 1.10
CA SER A 8 9.31 0.52 -0.24
C SER A 8 7.90 1.03 -0.46
N TYR A 9 7.75 1.87 -1.49
CA TYR A 9 6.44 2.21 -2.04
C TYR A 9 6.00 1.15 -3.03
N LEU A 10 4.71 0.85 -3.00
CA LEU A 10 4.09 -0.06 -3.96
C LEU A 10 3.11 0.72 -4.84
N PHE A 11 3.16 0.42 -6.13
CA PHE A 11 2.41 1.13 -7.16
C PHE A 11 1.21 0.27 -7.57
N TRP A 12 0.01 0.69 -7.19
CA TRP A 12 -1.21 -0.07 -7.48
C TRP A 12 -1.47 -0.14 -8.98
N ASP A 13 -1.28 0.96 -9.71
CA ASP A 13 -1.32 1.00 -11.18
C ASP A 13 -0.42 -0.05 -11.86
N GLN A 14 0.75 -0.34 -11.30
CA GLN A 14 1.66 -1.36 -11.85
C GLN A 14 1.25 -2.78 -11.48
N LEU A 15 0.78 -2.98 -10.24
CA LEU A 15 0.33 -4.28 -9.71
C LEU A 15 -1.03 -4.73 -10.28
N GLU A 16 -1.88 -3.77 -10.65
CA GLU A 16 -3.19 -3.99 -11.24
C GLU A 16 -3.48 -2.96 -12.35
N PRO A 17 -2.80 -3.05 -13.50
CA PRO A 17 -2.95 -2.09 -14.60
C PRO A 17 -4.34 -2.12 -15.24
N VAL A 18 -5.04 -3.26 -15.11
CA VAL A 18 -6.42 -3.45 -15.55
C VAL A 18 -7.18 -4.13 -14.41
N SER A 19 -8.42 -3.67 -14.13
CA SER A 19 -9.28 -4.24 -13.09
C SER A 19 -9.30 -5.78 -13.13
N GLY A 20 -8.91 -6.41 -12.03
CA GLY A 20 -8.84 -7.87 -11.87
C GLY A 20 -7.59 -8.55 -12.43
N THR A 21 -6.71 -7.83 -13.11
CA THR A 21 -5.46 -8.37 -13.67
C THR A 21 -4.29 -8.08 -12.73
N TRP A 22 -3.95 -9.05 -11.89
CA TRP A 22 -2.81 -8.95 -10.97
C TRP A 22 -1.50 -9.31 -11.65
N THR A 23 -0.51 -8.43 -11.57
CA THR A 23 0.82 -8.60 -12.18
C THR A 23 1.92 -8.92 -11.17
N GLY A 24 1.60 -9.07 -9.88
CA GLY A 24 2.60 -9.32 -8.82
C GLY A 24 3.43 -10.62 -8.97
N SER A 25 3.07 -11.49 -9.91
CA SER A 25 3.88 -12.67 -10.30
C SER A 25 4.87 -12.40 -11.43
N GLN A 26 4.83 -11.22 -12.05
CA GLN A 26 5.78 -10.82 -13.08
C GLN A 26 7.09 -10.36 -12.43
N PRO A 27 8.26 -10.68 -12.98
CA PRO A 27 9.56 -10.36 -12.35
C PRO A 27 9.74 -8.88 -11.98
N GLU A 28 9.25 -7.97 -12.82
CA GLU A 28 9.30 -6.52 -12.61
C GLU A 28 8.40 -6.03 -11.45
N ASN A 29 7.40 -6.82 -11.08
CA ASN A 29 6.38 -6.50 -10.07
C ASN A 29 6.37 -7.51 -8.90
N ASP A 30 7.34 -8.43 -8.82
CA ASP A 30 7.45 -9.42 -7.74
C ASP A 30 8.01 -8.78 -6.47
N VAL A 31 7.12 -8.06 -5.77
CA VAL A 31 7.41 -7.39 -4.50
C VAL A 31 7.89 -8.39 -3.45
N SER A 32 7.31 -9.59 -3.43
CA SER A 32 7.66 -10.62 -2.47
C SER A 32 9.11 -11.10 -2.67
N HIS A 33 9.56 -11.25 -3.91
CA HIS A 33 10.95 -11.58 -4.21
C HIS A 33 11.90 -10.45 -3.79
N TYR A 34 11.55 -9.20 -4.09
CA TYR A 34 12.34 -8.05 -3.65
C TYR A 34 12.51 -8.00 -2.12
N PHE A 35 11.45 -8.25 -1.34
CA PHE A 35 11.55 -8.26 0.12
C PHE A 35 12.31 -9.48 0.67
N ARG A 36 12.23 -10.64 0.02
CA ARG A 36 13.08 -11.79 0.37
C ARG A 36 14.56 -11.45 0.19
N LEU A 37 14.93 -10.78 -0.90
CA LEU A 37 16.30 -10.31 -1.08
C LEU A 37 16.72 -9.33 0.01
N ALA A 38 15.85 -8.40 0.40
CA ALA A 38 16.13 -7.51 1.54
C ALA A 38 16.36 -8.30 2.84
N GLN A 39 15.57 -9.33 3.10
CA GLN A 39 15.75 -10.21 4.25
C GLN A 39 17.08 -10.96 4.23
N ASP A 40 17.48 -11.50 3.07
CA ASP A 40 18.74 -12.23 2.89
C ASP A 40 19.96 -11.33 3.16
N GLU A 41 19.84 -10.04 2.86
CA GLU A 41 20.84 -9.01 3.17
C GLU A 41 20.74 -8.47 4.61
N GLY A 42 19.84 -9.02 5.44
CA GLY A 42 19.66 -8.63 6.84
C GLY A 42 18.94 -7.29 7.02
N LEU A 43 18.21 -6.82 6.02
CA LEU A 43 17.44 -5.59 6.04
C LEU A 43 15.99 -5.85 6.43
N ASN A 44 15.45 -4.98 7.28
CA ASN A 44 14.03 -4.92 7.55
C ASN A 44 13.31 -4.13 6.45
N VAL A 45 11.99 -4.31 6.34
CA VAL A 45 11.16 -3.64 5.33
C VAL A 45 10.04 -2.86 5.99
N LEU A 46 9.85 -1.62 5.54
CA LEU A 46 8.68 -0.79 5.83
C LEU A 46 7.89 -0.61 4.55
N VAL A 47 6.67 -1.16 4.54
CA VAL A 47 5.83 -1.20 3.33
C VAL A 47 4.90 0.00 3.31
N ARG A 48 4.82 0.65 2.16
CA ARG A 48 3.95 1.80 1.91
C ARG A 48 3.04 1.44 0.72
N PRO A 49 1.90 0.78 0.98
CA PRO A 49 1.05 0.21 -0.07
C PRO A 49 0.16 1.25 -0.78
N GLY A 50 0.33 2.54 -0.51
CA GLY A 50 -0.54 3.58 -1.01
C GLY A 50 -1.89 3.64 -0.27
N PRO A 51 -2.99 4.07 -0.93
CA PRO A 51 -3.20 4.01 -2.38
C PRO A 51 -2.69 5.22 -3.18
N TYR A 52 -2.25 6.28 -2.49
CA TYR A 52 -1.59 7.43 -3.09
C TYR A 52 -0.11 7.42 -2.72
N VAL A 53 0.78 7.59 -3.71
CA VAL A 53 2.25 7.50 -3.55
C VAL A 53 2.94 8.84 -3.83
N CYS A 54 2.22 9.96 -3.70
CA CYS A 54 2.68 11.33 -4.01
C CYS A 54 2.63 11.69 -5.52
N GLY A 55 2.84 12.98 -5.82
CA GLY A 55 2.54 13.63 -7.10
C GLY A 55 3.60 13.46 -8.20
N GLU A 56 4.69 12.77 -7.91
CA GLU A 56 5.78 12.51 -8.87
C GLU A 56 5.51 11.28 -9.76
N HIS A 57 4.42 10.54 -9.50
CA HIS A 57 3.95 9.40 -10.29
C HIS A 57 2.64 9.71 -11.00
N ASP A 58 2.47 9.19 -12.23
CA ASP A 58 1.26 9.38 -13.03
C ASP A 58 0.02 8.95 -12.25
N PHE A 59 -0.97 9.85 -12.20
CA PHE A 59 -2.21 9.71 -11.43
C PHE A 59 -2.01 9.37 -9.93
N GLY A 60 -0.83 9.63 -9.36
CA GLY A 60 -0.52 9.38 -7.94
C GLY A 60 -0.39 7.90 -7.56
N GLY A 61 -0.17 7.02 -8.55
CA GLY A 61 -0.10 5.56 -8.36
C GLY A 61 -1.45 4.84 -8.43
N PHE A 62 -2.52 5.57 -8.74
CA PHE A 62 -3.86 4.99 -8.95
C PHE A 62 -3.97 4.37 -10.35
N PRO A 63 -4.56 3.17 -10.49
CA PRO A 63 -4.86 2.61 -11.79
C PRO A 63 -5.84 3.48 -12.59
N ALA A 64 -5.59 3.67 -13.88
CA ALA A 64 -6.43 4.48 -14.76
C ALA A 64 -7.89 3.98 -14.83
N TRP A 65 -8.10 2.66 -14.73
CA TRP A 65 -9.43 2.04 -14.77
C TRP A 65 -10.34 2.45 -13.62
N LEU A 66 -9.81 2.99 -12.51
CA LEU A 66 -10.64 3.53 -11.43
C LEU A 66 -11.53 4.67 -11.92
N SER A 67 -11.09 5.43 -12.92
CA SER A 67 -11.88 6.52 -13.54
C SER A 67 -13.08 6.01 -14.35
N GLU A 68 -13.05 4.74 -14.77
CA GLU A 68 -14.13 4.10 -15.53
C GLU A 68 -15.23 3.54 -14.63
N VAL A 69 -15.01 3.47 -13.32
CA VAL A 69 -15.97 2.94 -12.34
C VAL A 69 -17.03 4.01 -12.01
N PRO A 70 -18.31 3.78 -12.30
CA PRO A 70 -19.36 4.76 -12.04
C PRO A 70 -19.48 5.10 -10.54
N GLY A 71 -19.46 6.39 -10.22
CA GLY A 71 -19.61 6.88 -8.85
C GLY A 71 -18.35 6.76 -7.97
N LEU A 72 -17.22 6.33 -8.54
CA LEU A 72 -15.96 6.27 -7.81
C LEU A 72 -15.33 7.65 -7.68
N MET A 73 -15.02 8.04 -6.43
CA MET A 73 -14.23 9.24 -6.13
C MET A 73 -12.88 8.84 -5.54
N VAL A 74 -11.80 9.15 -6.25
CA VAL A 74 -10.43 8.90 -5.77
C VAL A 74 -10.17 9.76 -4.52
N LYS A 75 -9.49 9.20 -3.51
CA LYS A 75 -9.25 9.84 -2.19
C LYS A 75 -10.53 10.26 -1.44
N GLY A 76 -11.68 9.66 -1.75
CA GLY A 76 -12.96 9.94 -1.11
C GLY A 76 -13.49 8.75 -0.29
N TYR A 77 -14.32 9.04 0.71
CA TYR A 77 -15.12 8.01 1.40
C TYR A 77 -16.32 7.63 0.52
N ASN A 78 -16.12 6.65 -0.36
CA ASN A 78 -17.18 6.08 -1.19
C ASN A 78 -16.98 4.57 -1.33
N GLU A 79 -18.10 3.85 -1.39
CA GLU A 79 -18.12 2.39 -1.41
C GLU A 79 -17.37 1.79 -2.61
N PRO A 80 -17.48 2.31 -3.85
CA PRO A 80 -16.73 1.78 -4.99
C PRO A 80 -15.21 1.84 -4.78
N PHE A 81 -14.69 2.97 -4.27
CA PHE A 81 -13.27 3.13 -3.99
C PHE A 81 -12.80 2.20 -2.87
N LEU A 82 -13.53 2.13 -1.76
CA LEU A 82 -13.16 1.28 -0.62
C LEU A 82 -13.16 -0.22 -1.01
N ASN A 83 -14.10 -0.65 -1.84
CA ASN A 83 -14.15 -2.03 -2.35
C ASN A 83 -12.98 -2.35 -3.29
N ALA A 84 -12.61 -1.41 -4.16
CA ALA A 84 -11.43 -1.55 -5.02
C ALA A 84 -10.15 -1.65 -4.18
N PHE A 85 -9.99 -0.75 -3.20
CA PHE A 85 -8.83 -0.75 -2.32
C PHE A 85 -8.76 -2.01 -1.45
N LYS A 86 -9.89 -2.48 -0.94
CA LYS A 86 -9.96 -3.74 -0.19
C LYS A 86 -9.49 -4.92 -1.04
N SER A 87 -9.95 -5.03 -2.28
CA SER A 87 -9.53 -6.09 -3.21
C SER A 87 -8.02 -6.04 -3.47
N TYR A 88 -7.49 -4.85 -3.72
CA TYR A 88 -6.05 -4.63 -3.90
C TYR A 88 -5.23 -5.07 -2.69
N ILE A 89 -5.59 -4.58 -1.50
CA ILE A 89 -4.88 -4.89 -0.25
C ILE A 89 -4.96 -6.37 0.10
N SER A 90 -6.12 -7.00 -0.07
CA SER A 90 -6.25 -8.44 0.20
C SER A 90 -5.39 -9.28 -0.73
N ARG A 91 -5.24 -8.88 -2.00
CA ARG A 91 -4.35 -9.57 -2.94
C ARG A 91 -2.88 -9.38 -2.56
N LEU A 92 -2.49 -8.13 -2.27
CA LEU A 92 -1.13 -7.80 -1.84
C LEU A 92 -0.74 -8.53 -0.55
N ALA A 93 -1.63 -8.53 0.45
CA ALA A 93 -1.38 -9.19 1.72
C ALA A 93 -1.25 -10.71 1.59
N CYS A 94 -1.94 -11.33 0.62
CA CYS A 94 -1.75 -12.74 0.29
C CYS A 94 -0.30 -13.01 -0.14
N ASP A 95 0.23 -12.19 -1.05
CA ASP A 95 1.59 -12.32 -1.58
C ASP A 95 2.66 -12.03 -0.52
N LEU A 96 2.35 -11.15 0.44
CA LEU A 96 3.26 -10.71 1.51
C LEU A 96 3.08 -11.44 2.84
N LYS A 97 2.15 -12.40 2.95
CA LYS A 97 1.75 -13.01 4.22
C LYS A 97 2.93 -13.56 5.02
N GLU A 98 3.74 -14.41 4.40
CA GLU A 98 4.90 -15.06 5.04
C GLU A 98 6.06 -14.06 5.27
N LEU A 99 5.99 -12.87 4.68
CA LEU A 99 7.02 -11.84 4.78
C LEU A 99 6.77 -10.86 5.94
N GLN A 100 5.66 -11.00 6.65
CA GLN A 100 5.39 -10.25 7.87
C GLN A 100 6.29 -10.72 9.02
N ILE A 101 6.77 -9.79 9.86
CA ILE A 101 7.64 -10.14 11.00
C ILE A 101 6.97 -11.11 11.98
N THR A 102 5.64 -11.07 12.08
CA THR A 102 4.83 -12.01 12.85
C THR A 102 4.89 -13.45 12.32
N ASN A 103 5.25 -13.63 11.05
CA ASN A 103 5.44 -14.91 10.37
C ASN A 103 6.93 -15.20 10.08
N GLY A 104 7.85 -14.42 10.65
CA GLY A 104 9.30 -14.60 10.49
C GLY A 104 9.93 -13.91 9.27
N GLY A 105 9.18 -13.04 8.59
CA GLY A 105 9.66 -12.25 7.46
C GLY A 105 10.23 -10.87 7.84
N PRO A 106 10.68 -10.07 6.86
CA PRO A 106 11.35 -8.79 7.11
C PRO A 106 10.41 -7.58 7.31
N ILE A 107 9.11 -7.71 7.01
CA ILE A 107 8.18 -6.58 7.04
C ILE A 107 7.84 -6.22 8.49
N LEU A 108 8.30 -5.06 8.95
CA LEU A 108 8.10 -4.60 10.32
C LEU A 108 6.83 -3.81 10.52
N MET A 109 6.49 -2.91 9.58
CA MET A 109 5.32 -2.03 9.68
C MET A 109 4.78 -1.68 8.30
N VAL A 110 3.49 -1.35 8.26
CA VAL A 110 2.77 -0.93 7.05
C VAL A 110 2.22 0.48 7.24
N GLN A 111 2.38 1.33 6.24
CA GLN A 111 1.85 2.69 6.28
C GLN A 111 0.37 2.73 5.92
N VAL A 112 -0.41 3.53 6.65
CA VAL A 112 -1.80 3.85 6.37
C VAL A 112 -1.85 5.21 5.68
N GLU A 113 -2.01 5.21 4.36
CA GLU A 113 -2.10 6.42 3.53
C GLU A 113 -0.81 7.29 3.58
N ASN A 114 -0.66 8.23 2.65
CA ASN A 114 0.49 9.13 2.56
C ASN A 114 0.04 10.59 2.68
N GLU A 115 0.45 11.27 3.75
CA GLU A 115 0.30 12.73 3.95
C GLU A 115 -1.15 13.26 3.91
N TYR A 116 -2.11 12.50 4.44
CA TYR A 116 -3.51 12.94 4.42
C TYR A 116 -3.79 14.26 5.14
N GLY A 117 -2.99 14.65 6.14
CA GLY A 117 -3.11 15.93 6.85
C GLY A 117 -3.12 17.14 5.91
N SER A 118 -2.44 17.03 4.76
CA SER A 118 -2.37 18.08 3.75
C SER A 118 -3.55 18.09 2.77
N PHE A 119 -4.36 17.02 2.70
CA PHE A 119 -5.40 16.84 1.68
C PHE A 119 -6.86 16.95 2.19
N GLY A 120 -7.11 16.83 3.49
CA GLY A 120 -8.41 17.17 4.08
C GLY A 120 -8.77 16.37 5.34
N GLY A 121 -9.56 16.95 6.25
CA GLY A 121 -9.92 16.36 7.54
C GLY A 121 -10.94 15.20 7.50
N ASN A 122 -11.00 14.39 6.44
CA ASN A 122 -11.96 13.28 6.35
C ASN A 122 -11.47 12.03 7.11
N HIS A 123 -11.68 12.07 8.43
CA HIS A 123 -11.32 10.99 9.35
C HIS A 123 -12.00 9.64 9.03
N GLN A 124 -13.16 9.66 8.35
CA GLN A 124 -13.88 8.44 7.98
C GLN A 124 -13.15 7.67 6.87
N TYR A 125 -12.57 8.38 5.91
CA TYR A 125 -11.76 7.78 4.84
C TYR A 125 -10.53 7.05 5.39
N VAL A 126 -9.72 7.77 6.17
CA VAL A 126 -8.49 7.20 6.77
C VAL A 126 -8.83 6.06 7.73
N GLY A 127 -9.91 6.18 8.50
CA GLY A 127 -10.43 5.12 9.35
C GLY A 127 -10.74 3.85 8.55
N ALA A 128 -11.42 3.97 7.42
CA ALA A 128 -11.76 2.83 6.56
C ALA A 128 -10.50 2.17 5.94
N LEU A 129 -9.53 2.96 5.46
CA LEU A 129 -8.27 2.40 4.93
C LEU A 129 -7.48 1.68 6.02
N ARG A 130 -7.39 2.27 7.22
CA ARG A 130 -6.76 1.65 8.39
C ARG A 130 -7.41 0.31 8.70
N ASP A 131 -8.73 0.25 8.72
CA ASP A 131 -9.46 -0.96 9.09
C ASP A 131 -9.26 -2.06 8.03
N ILE A 132 -9.27 -1.71 6.74
CA ILE A 132 -8.91 -2.62 5.63
C ILE A 132 -7.49 -3.15 5.80
N LEU A 133 -6.51 -2.29 6.12
CA LEU A 133 -5.12 -2.73 6.33
C LEU A 133 -4.99 -3.64 7.56
N ARG A 134 -5.68 -3.33 8.66
CA ARG A 134 -5.70 -4.17 9.87
C ARG A 134 -6.32 -5.55 9.65
N GLU A 135 -7.28 -5.67 8.75
CA GLU A 135 -7.88 -6.96 8.40
C GLU A 135 -6.91 -7.89 7.65
N ASN A 136 -5.84 -7.33 7.06
CA ASN A 136 -4.97 -8.06 6.13
C ASN A 136 -3.49 -8.13 6.59
N PHE A 137 -3.05 -7.22 7.46
CA PHE A 137 -1.69 -7.16 7.99
C PHE A 137 -1.68 -7.24 9.52
N ASP A 138 -0.88 -8.14 10.06
CA ASP A 138 -0.70 -8.42 11.49
C ASP A 138 0.45 -7.62 12.12
N VAL A 139 0.96 -6.61 11.40
CA VAL A 139 2.07 -5.76 11.83
C VAL A 139 1.59 -4.37 12.24
N PRO A 140 2.35 -3.62 13.07
CA PRO A 140 1.99 -2.25 13.41
C PRO A 140 1.75 -1.38 12.17
N LEU A 141 0.69 -0.57 12.27
CA LEU A 141 0.34 0.40 11.25
C LEU A 141 0.81 1.80 11.69
N TYR A 142 1.38 2.58 10.76
CA TYR A 142 1.83 3.95 11.02
C TYR A 142 1.31 4.93 9.97
N THR A 143 1.29 6.22 10.30
CA THR A 143 0.93 7.32 9.38
C THR A 143 2.08 8.31 9.34
N ASN A 144 2.28 9.03 8.23
CA ASN A 144 3.11 10.23 8.20
C ASN A 144 2.20 11.46 8.08
N HIS A 145 2.30 12.38 9.03
CA HIS A 145 1.69 13.70 8.94
C HIS A 145 2.78 14.74 9.14
N ASP A 146 2.84 15.71 8.25
CA ASP A 146 3.52 16.96 8.52
C ASP A 146 2.62 17.77 9.46
N ASP A 147 2.88 17.66 10.77
CA ASP A 147 2.41 18.66 11.72
C ASP A 147 3.22 19.94 11.43
N VAL A 148 2.65 20.85 10.63
CA VAL A 148 3.07 22.25 10.69
C VAL A 148 2.47 22.80 11.98
N SER A 149 3.24 22.66 13.05
CA SER A 149 3.03 23.33 14.34
C SER A 149 2.72 24.81 14.18
#